data_AF-A0A1S2MFT3-F1
#
_entry.id   AF-A0A1S2MFT3-F1
#
_cell.length_a   1.000
_cell.length_b   1.000
_cell.length_c   1.000
_cell.angle_alpha   90.00
_cell.angle_beta   90.00
_cell.angle_gamma   90.00
#
_symmetry.space_group_name_H-M   'P 1'
#
loop_
_entity.id
_entity.type
_entity.pdbx_description
1 polymer ?
#
loop_
_entity_poly.entity_id
_entity_poly.type
_entity_poly.pdbx_seq_one_letter_code
_entity_poly.pdbx_strand_id
1 'polypeptide(L)'
;MNLISKLIQEDIENNPELETLYKNQDEKLEFAMRLVELRKEIGCSQKQLAQKLEVPQTTIKNIENGDTRPTISLLKSIANVTKK
;
A
#
# COMPACT_ATOMS: atom_id res chain seq x y z
N MET A 1 18.32 -1.51 -15.37
CA MET A 1 17.44 -2.54 -14.79
C MET A 1 18.10 -3.14 -13.56
N ASN A 2 17.41 -3.17 -12.41
CA ASN A 2 17.90 -3.83 -11.20
C ASN A 2 17.66 -5.36 -11.28
N LEU A 3 18.22 -6.15 -10.35
CA LEU A 3 18.09 -7.61 -10.36
C LEU A 3 16.63 -8.07 -10.24
N ILE A 4 15.84 -7.42 -9.39
CA ILE A 4 14.43 -7.76 -9.15
C ILE A 4 13.60 -7.57 -10.43
N SER A 5 13.77 -6.44 -11.12
CA SER A 5 13.08 -6.15 -12.39
C SER A 5 13.41 -7.18 -13.47
N LYS A 6 14.64 -7.69 -13.49
CA LYS A 6 15.03 -8.76 -14.44
C LYS A 6 14.32 -10.06 -14.13
N LEU A 7 14.28 -10.48 -12.86
CA LEU A 7 13.60 -11.71 -12.44
C LEU A 7 12.09 -11.64 -12.71
N ILE A 8 11.45 -10.50 -12.43
CA ILE A 8 10.03 -10.30 -12.73
C ILE A 8 9.78 -10.39 -14.24
N GLN A 9 10.65 -9.80 -15.06
CA GLN A 9 10.53 -9.87 -16.52
C GLN A 9 10.67 -11.31 -17.03
N GLU A 10 11.66 -12.07 -16.54
CA GLU A 10 11.85 -13.48 -16.88
C GLU A 10 10.63 -14.33 -16.46
N ASP A 11 10.05 -14.08 -15.28
CA ASP A 11 8.83 -14.77 -14.84
C ASP A 11 7.63 -14.48 -15.76
N ILE A 12 7.44 -13.23 -16.16
CA ILE A 12 6.35 -12.82 -17.06
C ILE A 12 6.52 -13.43 -18.45
N GLU A 13 7.76 -13.50 -18.96
CA GLU A 13 8.07 -14.14 -20.23
C GLU A 13 7.72 -15.63 -20.21
N ASN A 14 7.93 -16.31 -19.09
CA ASN A 14 7.59 -17.73 -18.91
C ASN A 14 6.10 -17.96 -18.63
N ASN A 15 5.41 -16.99 -18.02
CA ASN A 15 3.98 -17.05 -17.75
C ASN A 15 3.33 -15.65 -17.83
N PRO A 16 2.76 -15.29 -19.00
CA PRO A 16 2.17 -13.96 -19.21
C PRO A 16 1.03 -13.59 -18.24
N GLU A 17 0.34 -14.55 -17.65
CA GLU A 17 -0.71 -14.28 -16.64
C GLU A 17 -0.15 -13.60 -15.38
N LEU A 18 1.15 -13.77 -15.11
CA LEU A 18 1.84 -13.14 -13.98
C LEU A 18 1.98 -11.63 -14.14
N GLU A 19 1.91 -11.08 -15.36
CA GLU A 19 1.98 -9.62 -15.57
C GLU A 19 0.91 -8.91 -14.75
N THR A 20 -0.32 -9.42 -14.79
CA THR A 20 -1.44 -8.86 -14.04
C THR A 20 -1.23 -8.99 -12.54
N LEU A 21 -0.67 -10.11 -12.07
CA LEU A 21 -0.38 -10.33 -10.65
C LEU A 21 0.68 -9.36 -10.14
N TYR A 22 1.80 -9.23 -10.86
CA TYR A 22 2.89 -8.32 -10.51
C TYR A 22 2.43 -6.87 -10.55
N LYS A 23 1.69 -6.45 -11.57
CA LYS A 23 1.10 -5.11 -11.63
C LYS A 23 0.18 -4.84 -10.45
N ASN A 24 -0.69 -5.80 -10.12
CA ASN A 24 -1.59 -5.66 -8.98
C ASN A 24 -0.84 -5.56 -7.63
N GLN A 25 0.32 -6.20 -7.51
CA GLN A 25 1.15 -6.12 -6.32
C GLN A 25 1.93 -4.80 -6.27
N ASP A 26 2.45 -4.34 -7.39
CA ASP A 26 3.17 -3.06 -7.51
C ASP A 26 2.29 -1.88 -7.10
N GLU A 27 1.03 -1.84 -7.57
CA GLU A 27 0.04 -0.83 -7.16
C GLU A 27 -0.23 -0.83 -5.65
N LYS A 28 -0.26 -2.01 -5.01
CA LYS A 28 -0.43 -2.10 -3.54
C LYS A 28 0.78 -1.54 -2.81
N LEU A 29 1.99 -1.86 -3.28
CA LEU A 29 3.23 -1.39 -2.68
C LEU A 29 3.40 0.12 -2.85
N GLU A 30 3.07 0.66 -4.02
CA GLU A 30 3.09 2.10 -4.25
C GLU A 30 2.15 2.84 -3.29
N PHE A 31 0.94 2.32 -3.10
CA PHE A 31 0.01 2.88 -2.12
C PHE A 31 0.54 2.75 -0.68
N ALA A 32 1.06 1.58 -0.32
CA ALA A 32 1.61 1.30 1.00
C ALA A 32 2.71 2.31 1.37
N MET A 33 3.63 2.57 0.44
CA MET A 33 4.70 3.55 0.59
C MET A 33 4.14 4.96 0.83
N ARG A 34 3.19 5.40 0.00
CA ARG A 34 2.54 6.72 0.16
C ARG A 34 1.85 6.87 1.51
N LEU A 35 1.17 5.82 1.99
CA LEU A 35 0.50 5.88 3.30
C LEU A 35 1.51 5.98 4.44
N VAL A 36 2.62 5.21 4.38
CA VAL A 36 3.72 5.29 5.36
C VAL A 36 4.32 6.70 5.38
N GLU A 37 4.58 7.28 4.22
CA GLU A 37 5.11 8.64 4.08
C GLU A 37 4.15 9.66 4.69
N LEU A 38 2.89 9.66 4.26
CA LEU A 38 1.86 10.54 4.78
C LEU A 38 1.73 10.44 6.31
N ARG A 39 1.73 9.21 6.84
CA ARG A 39 1.64 8.97 8.28
C ARG A 39 2.82 9.56 9.04
N LYS A 40 4.03 9.44 8.49
CA LYS A 40 5.26 10.02 9.04
C LYS A 40 5.25 11.55 8.93
N GLU A 41 4.78 12.11 7.82
CA GLU A 41 4.65 13.56 7.60
C GLU A 41 3.76 14.21 8.66
N ILE A 42 2.63 13.56 9.00
CA ILE A 42 1.71 14.05 10.05
C ILE A 42 2.15 13.63 11.47
N GLY A 43 3.33 13.00 11.61
CA GLY A 43 3.95 12.69 12.89
C GLY A 43 3.23 11.66 13.76
N CYS A 44 2.56 10.66 13.16
CA CYS A 44 1.86 9.64 13.95
C CYS A 44 2.33 8.20 13.73
N SER A 45 2.09 7.34 14.72
CA SER A 45 2.30 5.90 14.66
C SER A 45 1.14 5.19 13.94
N GLN A 46 1.36 3.94 13.51
CA GLN A 46 0.28 3.13 12.90
C GLN A 46 -0.95 3.03 13.81
N LYS A 47 -0.75 2.88 15.13
CA LYS A 47 -1.82 2.83 16.12
C LYS A 47 -2.60 4.14 16.19
N GLN A 48 -1.91 5.28 16.17
CA GLN A 48 -2.56 6.60 16.21
C GLN A 48 -3.33 6.90 14.92
N LEU A 49 -2.78 6.52 13.75
CA LEU A 49 -3.50 6.66 12.49
C LEU A 49 -4.77 5.79 12.48
N ALA A 50 -4.66 4.54 12.93
CA ALA A 50 -5.79 3.63 13.04
C ALA A 50 -6.90 4.18 13.95
N GLN A 51 -6.52 4.75 15.10
CA GLN A 51 -7.45 5.42 16.02
C GLN A 51 -8.17 6.61 15.37
N LYS A 52 -7.46 7.45 14.60
CA LYS A 52 -8.07 8.60 13.89
C LYS A 52 -9.03 8.15 12.78
N LEU A 53 -8.80 6.98 12.20
CA LEU A 53 -9.60 6.41 11.12
C LEU A 53 -10.68 5.43 11.61
N GLU A 54 -10.76 5.20 12.93
CA GLU A 54 -11.70 4.27 13.55
C GLU A 54 -11.61 2.84 12.98
N VAL A 55 -10.38 2.38 12.71
CA VAL A 55 -10.09 1.02 12.24
C VAL A 55 -9.13 0.28 13.18
N PRO A 56 -9.10 -1.06 13.15
CA PRO A 56 -8.05 -1.82 13.83
C PRO A 56 -6.65 -1.41 13.37
N GLN A 57 -5.66 -1.40 14.29
CA GLN A 57 -4.26 -1.16 13.93
C GLN A 57 -3.76 -2.14 12.85
N THR A 58 -4.25 -3.39 12.89
CA THR A 58 -3.93 -4.42 11.90
C THR A 58 -4.33 -4.01 10.48
N THR A 59 -5.39 -3.23 10.31
CA THR A 59 -5.79 -2.69 9.00
C THR A 59 -4.71 -1.77 8.45
N ILE A 60 -4.21 -0.82 9.25
CA ILE A 60 -3.12 0.09 8.83
C ILE A 60 -1.84 -0.68 8.58
N LYS A 61 -1.48 -1.63 9.45
CA LYS A 61 -0.32 -2.50 9.25
C LYS A 61 -0.38 -3.25 7.92
N ASN A 62 -1.50 -3.92 7.62
CA ASN A 62 -1.64 -4.73 6.40
C ASN A 62 -1.62 -3.86 5.13
N ILE A 63 -2.16 -2.64 5.20
CA ILE A 63 -2.09 -1.70 4.08
C ILE A 63 -0.65 -1.21 3.88
N GLU A 64 0.03 -0.79 4.95
CA GLU A 64 1.43 -0.31 4.88
C GLU A 64 2.44 -1.41 4.53
N ASN A 65 2.07 -2.68 4.68
CA ASN A 65 2.86 -3.82 4.20
C ASN A 65 2.57 -4.18 2.73
N GLY A 66 1.53 -3.61 2.11
CA GLY A 66 1.08 -4.01 0.77
C GLY A 66 0.27 -5.30 0.73
N ASP A 67 -0.19 -5.82 1.88
CA ASP A 67 -0.97 -7.06 1.97
C ASP A 67 -2.42 -6.84 1.50
N THR A 68 -2.96 -5.64 1.72
CA THR A 68 -4.38 -5.33 1.48
C THR A 68 -4.57 -3.98 0.81
N ARG A 69 -5.49 -3.90 -0.16
CA ARG A 69 -5.93 -2.63 -0.73
C ARG A 69 -6.92 -1.94 0.21
N PRO A 70 -6.78 -0.62 0.44
CA PRO A 70 -7.80 0.13 1.16
C PRO A 70 -9.10 0.17 0.36
N THR A 71 -10.23 0.23 1.06
CA THR A 71 -11.51 0.52 0.40
C THR A 71 -11.59 2.00 0.04
N ILE A 72 -12.45 2.35 -0.92
CA ILE A 72 -12.72 3.76 -1.28
C ILE A 72 -13.20 4.56 -0.05
N SER A 73 -13.97 3.93 0.85
CA SER A 73 -14.40 4.56 2.10
C SER A 73 -13.20 4.94 2.97
N LEU A 74 -12.25 4.02 3.17
CA LEU A 74 -11.05 4.28 3.95
C LEU A 74 -10.15 5.35 3.31
N LEU A 75 -10.05 5.38 1.98
CA LEU A 75 -9.33 6.44 1.26
C LEU A 75 -9.91 7.83 1.56
N LYS A 76 -11.24 7.96 1.54
CA LYS A 76 -11.92 9.21 1.91
C LYS A 76 -11.65 9.60 3.36
N SER A 77 -11.68 8.64 4.28
CA SER A 77 -11.35 8.87 5.69
C SER A 77 -9.90 9.32 5.86
N ILE A 78 -8.95 8.72 5.14
CA ILE A 78 -7.54 9.13 5.13
C ILE A 78 -7.43 10.59 4.69
N ALA A 79 -7.96 10.95 3.53
CA ALA A 79 -7.93 12.33 3.02
C ALA A 79 -8.55 13.33 4.02
N ASN A 80 -9.68 12.96 4.65
CA ASN A 80 -10.34 13.80 5.64
C ASN A 80 -9.52 14.03 6.92
N VAL A 81 -8.82 12.99 7.40
CA VAL A 81 -8.01 13.04 8.63
C VAL A 81 -6.67 13.74 8.38
N THR A 82 -6.06 13.52 7.22
CA THR A 82 -4.72 14.05 6.91
C THR A 82 -4.75 15.40 6.23
N LYS A 83 -5.92 15.84 5.73
CA LYS A 83 -6.09 17.11 4.98
C LYS A 83 -5.19 17.18 3.74
N LYS A 84 -5.01 16.05 3.07
CA LYS A 84 -4.19 15.87 1.87
C LYS A 84 -5.01 15.22 0.77
#